data_AF-A0A527G3H8-F1
#
_entry.id   AF-A0A527G3H8-F1
#
_cell.length_a   1.000
_cell.length_b   1.000
_cell.length_c   1.000
_cell.angle_alpha   90.00
_cell.angle_beta   90.00
_cell.angle_gamma   90.00
#
_symmetry.space_group_name_H-M   'P 1'
#
loop_
_entity.id
_entity.type
_entity.pdbx_description
1 polymer ?
#
loop_
_entity_poly.entity_id
_entity_poly.type
_entity_poly.pdbx_seq_one_letter_code
_entity_poly.pdbx_strand_id
1 'polypeptide(L)'
;ARAEANIARAQAHADKNGLKLRPHIKTHKLPYWAKKQVAAGAVGITCQKIGEAEVMADAGLNDIFLPYNILGRAKLERLLALHGRVTLSVTADSVETLEGLATTFTDAGHRLPVLVEC
;
A
#
# COMPACT_ATOMS: atom_id res chain seq x y z
N ALA A 1 24.78 -3.72 4.22
CA ALA A 1 25.71 -3.16 3.21
C ALA A 1 25.05 -2.92 1.85
N ARG A 2 25.01 -3.89 0.91
CA ARG A 2 24.57 -3.60 -0.49
C ARG A 2 23.10 -3.21 -0.64
N ALA A 3 22.19 -3.89 0.05
CA ALA A 3 20.76 -3.55 0.01
C ALA A 3 20.49 -2.15 0.57
N GLU A 4 21.17 -1.76 1.65
CA GLU A 4 21.05 -0.43 2.25
C GLU A 4 21.60 0.66 1.32
N ALA A 5 22.73 0.42 0.66
CA ALA A 5 23.26 1.32 -0.36
C ALA A 5 22.28 1.48 -1.54
N ASN A 6 21.60 0.40 -1.95
CA ASN A 6 20.57 0.48 -2.99
C ASN A 6 19.35 1.30 -2.53
N ILE A 7 18.91 1.15 -1.28
CA ILE A 7 17.82 1.95 -0.69
C ILE A 7 18.19 3.43 -0.71
N ALA A 8 19.37 3.78 -0.18
CA ALA A 8 19.84 5.15 -0.12
C ALA A 8 19.94 5.78 -1.53
N ARG A 9 20.46 5.03 -2.51
CA ARG A 9 20.57 5.50 -3.90
C ARG A 9 19.19 5.73 -4.55
N ALA A 10 18.23 4.83 -4.33
CA ALA A 10 16.89 4.97 -4.90
C ALA A 10 16.16 6.18 -4.30
N GLN A 11 16.26 6.37 -2.98
CA GLN A 11 15.65 7.51 -2.31
C GLN A 11 16.27 8.83 -2.77
N ALA A 12 17.61 8.94 -2.76
CA ALA A 12 18.29 10.14 -3.21
C ALA A 12 17.96 10.51 -4.67
N HIS A 13 17.74 9.51 -5.53
CA HIS A 13 17.29 9.75 -6.89
C HIS A 13 15.87 10.34 -6.93
N ALA A 14 14.93 9.83 -6.14
CA ALA A 14 13.57 10.40 -6.07
C ALA A 14 13.61 11.83 -5.52
N ASP A 15 14.34 12.06 -4.43
CA ASP A 15 14.48 13.39 -3.80
C ASP A 15 15.08 14.41 -4.78
N LYS A 16 16.16 14.05 -5.49
CA LYS A 16 16.80 14.90 -6.50
C LYS A 16 15.83 15.37 -7.59
N ASN A 17 14.83 14.56 -7.92
CA ASN A 17 13.84 14.86 -8.95
C ASN A 17 12.52 15.42 -8.37
N GLY A 18 12.45 15.69 -7.07
CA GLY A 18 11.23 16.17 -6.41
C GLY A 18 10.09 15.14 -6.41
N LEU A 19 10.40 13.86 -6.54
CA LEU A 19 9.44 12.77 -6.58
C LEU A 19 9.31 12.10 -5.22
N LYS A 20 8.08 11.69 -4.89
CA LYS A 20 7.79 10.88 -3.72
C LYS A 20 8.02 9.40 -4.03
N LEU A 21 8.95 8.75 -3.32
CA LEU A 21 9.20 7.32 -3.51
C LEU A 21 8.27 6.47 -2.64
N ARG A 22 7.53 5.56 -3.27
CA ARG A 22 6.77 4.50 -2.60
C ARG A 22 7.25 3.12 -3.09
N PRO A 23 8.14 2.45 -2.35
CA PRO A 23 8.74 1.19 -2.78
C PRO A 23 7.74 0.03 -2.72
N HIS A 24 7.87 -0.89 -3.66
CA HIS A 24 7.08 -2.11 -3.68
C HIS A 24 7.78 -3.24 -2.93
N ILE A 25 7.12 -3.79 -1.90
CA ILE A 25 7.70 -4.82 -1.04
C ILE A 25 7.70 -6.22 -1.66
N LYS A 26 7.02 -6.44 -2.81
CA LYS A 26 6.79 -7.79 -3.38
C LYS A 26 8.06 -8.59 -3.59
N THR A 27 9.18 -7.90 -3.83
CA THR A 27 10.49 -8.51 -4.03
C THR A 27 11.01 -9.19 -2.77
N HIS A 28 10.86 -8.56 -1.59
CA HIS A 28 11.47 -9.05 -0.35
C HIS A 28 10.45 -9.57 0.66
N LYS A 29 9.23 -9.00 0.73
CA LYS A 29 8.15 -9.37 1.65
C LYS A 29 8.52 -9.36 3.15
N LEU A 30 9.63 -8.70 3.49
CA LEU A 30 10.14 -8.60 4.85
C LEU A 30 9.89 -7.19 5.43
N PRO A 31 9.19 -7.06 6.58
CA PRO A 31 8.98 -5.78 7.25
C PRO A 31 10.28 -5.06 7.62
N TYR A 32 11.35 -5.80 7.91
CA TYR A 32 12.67 -5.23 8.19
C TYR A 32 13.17 -4.30 7.07
N TRP A 33 13.06 -4.73 5.81
CA TRP A 33 13.51 -3.92 4.67
C TRP A 33 12.52 -2.80 4.35
N ALA A 34 11.23 -3.03 4.48
CA ALA A 34 10.20 -2.01 4.33
C ALA A 34 10.41 -0.84 5.32
N LYS A 35 10.68 -1.14 6.59
CA LYS A 35 11.00 -0.13 7.62
C LYS A 35 12.26 0.66 7.29
N LYS A 36 13.31 0.01 6.77
CA LYS A 36 14.52 0.71 6.33
C LYS A 36 14.26 1.64 5.14
N GLN A 37 13.38 1.26 4.22
CA GLN A 37 13.01 2.14 3.11
C GLN A 37 12.22 3.36 3.60
N VAL A 38 11.25 3.17 4.49
CA VAL A 38 10.50 4.27 5.11
C VAL A 38 11.42 5.18 5.93
N ALA A 39 12.32 4.61 6.73
CA ALA A 39 13.30 5.38 7.50
C ALA A 39 14.28 6.18 6.61
N ALA A 40 14.50 5.76 5.37
CA ALA A 40 15.32 6.50 4.42
C ALA A 40 14.58 7.72 3.82
N GLY A 41 13.23 7.77 3.88
CA GLY A 41 12.42 8.87 3.35
C GLY A 41 11.24 8.43 2.47
N ALA A 42 11.01 7.13 2.30
CA ALA A 42 9.90 6.67 1.48
C ALA A 42 8.53 7.03 2.09
N VAL A 43 7.57 7.41 1.24
CA VAL A 43 6.21 7.76 1.65
C VAL A 43 5.31 6.52 1.64
N GLY A 44 5.40 5.74 2.71
CA GLY A 44 4.70 4.48 2.82
C GLY A 44 5.28 3.39 1.91
N ILE A 45 4.47 2.36 1.64
CA ILE A 45 4.89 1.18 0.86
C ILE A 45 3.79 0.71 -0.09
N THR A 46 4.16 -0.14 -1.04
CA THR A 46 3.25 -0.81 -1.96
C THR A 46 3.25 -2.32 -1.74
N CYS A 47 2.09 -2.92 -1.49
CA CYS A 47 1.87 -4.36 -1.31
C CYS A 47 1.07 -4.95 -2.48
N GLN A 48 1.26 -6.24 -2.80
CA GLN A 48 0.53 -6.87 -3.91
C GLN A 48 -0.76 -7.55 -3.44
N LYS A 49 -0.82 -7.99 -2.18
CA LYS A 49 -1.94 -8.75 -1.61
C LYS A 49 -2.31 -8.24 -0.23
N ILE A 50 -3.58 -8.38 0.15
CA ILE A 50 -4.10 -8.00 1.48
C ILE A 50 -3.29 -8.67 2.59
N GLY A 51 -2.97 -9.96 2.47
CA GLY A 51 -2.17 -10.66 3.49
C GLY A 51 -0.75 -10.11 3.67
N GLU A 52 -0.14 -9.57 2.60
CA GLU A 52 1.16 -8.89 2.74
C GLU A 52 0.98 -7.56 3.46
N ALA A 53 -0.08 -6.81 3.14
CA ALA A 53 -0.40 -5.54 3.76
C ALA A 53 -0.74 -5.69 5.26
N GLU A 54 -1.49 -6.72 5.65
CA GLU A 54 -1.79 -7.05 7.04
C GLU A 54 -0.50 -7.30 7.85
N VAL A 55 0.42 -8.12 7.33
CA VAL A 55 1.71 -8.39 8.00
C VAL A 55 2.56 -7.11 8.13
N MET A 56 2.54 -6.23 7.12
CA MET A 56 3.25 -4.96 7.19
C MET A 56 2.61 -4.01 8.21
N ALA A 57 1.28 -3.96 8.26
CA ALA A 57 0.52 -3.19 9.24
C ALA A 57 0.77 -3.68 10.67
N ASP A 58 0.78 -4.98 10.91
CA ASP A 58 1.12 -5.58 12.21
C ASP A 58 2.56 -5.25 12.63
N ALA A 59 3.46 -5.04 11.67
CA ALA A 59 4.81 -4.57 11.94
C ALA A 59 4.90 -3.04 12.16
N GLY A 60 3.80 -2.28 12.06
CA GLY A 60 3.73 -0.84 12.28
C GLY A 60 3.98 0.03 11.03
N LEU A 61 3.85 -0.53 9.83
CA LEU A 61 3.84 0.25 8.59
C LEU A 61 2.41 0.69 8.28
N ASN A 62 2.14 1.99 8.36
CA ASN A 62 0.77 2.52 8.42
C ASN A 62 0.29 3.22 7.14
N ASP A 63 1.15 3.40 6.13
CA ASP A 63 0.78 3.99 4.85
C ASP A 63 1.04 2.96 3.74
N ILE A 64 -0.05 2.37 3.24
CA ILE A 64 -0.01 1.22 2.33
C ILE A 64 -0.84 1.51 1.08
N PHE A 65 -0.22 1.29 -0.08
CA PHE A 65 -0.89 1.26 -1.36
C PHE A 65 -0.99 -0.18 -1.85
N LEU A 66 -2.17 -0.56 -2.34
CA LEU A 66 -2.45 -1.90 -2.86
C LEU A 66 -3.01 -1.76 -4.29
N PRO A 67 -2.14 -1.67 -5.32
CA PRO A 67 -2.52 -1.58 -6.73
C PRO A 67 -2.99 -2.95 -7.24
N TYR A 68 -4.17 -3.35 -6.82
CA TYR A 68 -4.81 -4.58 -7.27
C TYR A 68 -6.33 -4.50 -7.13
N ASN A 69 -7.05 -5.01 -8.12
CA ASN A 69 -8.50 -5.14 -8.08
C ASN A 69 -8.93 -6.17 -7.00
N ILE A 70 -9.60 -5.70 -5.95
CA ILE A 70 -10.06 -6.54 -4.84
C ILE A 70 -11.50 -6.95 -5.06
N LEU A 71 -11.69 -8.23 -5.41
CA LEU A 71 -12.99 -8.83 -5.66
C LEU A 71 -13.36 -9.89 -4.62
N GLY A 72 -14.65 -9.97 -4.32
CA GLY A 72 -15.27 -10.96 -3.45
C GLY A 72 -15.40 -10.51 -2.00
N ARG A 73 -16.55 -10.82 -1.41
CA ARG A 73 -16.97 -10.39 -0.07
C ARG A 73 -15.91 -10.63 1.02
N ALA A 74 -15.35 -11.83 1.10
CA ALA A 74 -14.36 -12.16 2.13
C ALA A 74 -13.06 -11.33 2.04
N LYS A 75 -12.66 -10.91 0.83
CA LYS A 75 -11.48 -10.05 0.66
C LYS A 75 -11.82 -8.60 0.98
N LEU A 76 -13.01 -8.14 0.61
CA LEU A 76 -13.51 -6.80 0.92
C LEU A 76 -13.66 -6.59 2.44
N GLU A 77 -14.19 -7.57 3.17
CA GLU A 77 -14.28 -7.53 4.64
C GLU A 77 -12.89 -7.40 5.30
N ARG A 78 -11.89 -8.13 4.81
CA ARG A 78 -10.50 -8.01 5.29
C ARG A 78 -9.88 -6.66 4.94
N LEU A 79 -10.14 -6.17 3.72
CA LEU A 79 -9.67 -4.86 3.28
C LEU A 79 -10.24 -3.74 4.15
N LEU A 80 -11.53 -3.83 4.52
CA LEU A 80 -12.19 -2.88 5.42
C LEU A 80 -11.58 -2.92 6.82
N ALA A 81 -11.35 -4.12 7.37
CA ALA A 81 -10.69 -4.28 8.66
C ALA A 81 -9.27 -3.70 8.67
N LEU A 82 -8.52 -3.85 7.57
CA LEU A 82 -7.21 -3.24 7.40
C LEU A 82 -7.30 -1.71 7.32
N HIS A 83 -8.23 -1.17 6.52
CA HIS A 83 -8.48 0.27 6.37
C HIS A 83 -8.82 0.94 7.71
N GLY A 84 -9.49 0.23 8.63
CA GLY A 84 -9.74 0.71 9.99
C GLY A 84 -8.48 0.91 10.85
N ARG A 85 -7.32 0.42 10.42
CA ARG A 85 -6.06 0.42 11.19
C ARG A 85 -4.93 1.20 10.54
N VAL A 86 -4.95 1.41 9.22
CA VAL A 86 -3.88 2.05 8.45
C VAL A 86 -4.44 3.00 7.40
N THR A 87 -3.63 3.94 6.93
CA THR A 87 -3.91 4.68 5.69
C THR A 87 -3.73 3.72 4.52
N LEU A 88 -4.85 3.37 3.88
CA LEU A 88 -4.90 2.44 2.77
C LEU A 88 -5.34 3.17 1.51
N SER A 89 -4.80 2.77 0.37
CA SER A 89 -5.33 3.13 -0.95
C SER A 89 -5.28 1.92 -1.88
N VAL A 90 -6.21 1.85 -2.83
CA VAL A 90 -6.32 0.73 -3.78
C VAL A 90 -6.47 1.21 -5.21
N THR A 91 -6.45 0.29 -6.17
CA THR A 91 -6.83 0.55 -7.57
C THR A 91 -8.16 -0.11 -7.94
N ALA A 92 -8.79 0.42 -8.99
CA ALA A 92 -9.89 -0.22 -9.70
C ALA A 92 -9.79 0.07 -11.21
N ASP A 93 -10.08 -0.93 -12.04
CA ASP A 93 -10.13 -0.83 -13.52
C ASP A 93 -11.50 -1.18 -14.12
N SER A 94 -12.47 -1.53 -13.28
CA SER A 94 -13.74 -2.13 -13.68
C SER A 94 -14.88 -1.70 -12.77
N VAL A 95 -16.09 -1.63 -13.35
CA VAL A 95 -17.32 -1.29 -12.63
C VAL A 95 -17.58 -2.30 -11.50
N GLU A 96 -17.38 -3.60 -11.75
CA GLU A 96 -17.56 -4.65 -10.74
C GLU A 96 -16.68 -4.43 -9.51
N THR A 97 -15.40 -4.04 -9.72
CA THR A 97 -14.48 -3.73 -8.61
C THR A 97 -14.96 -2.49 -7.86
N LEU A 98 -15.35 -1.43 -8.57
CA LEU A 98 -15.86 -0.20 -7.96
C LEU A 98 -17.15 -0.43 -7.15
N GLU A 99 -18.09 -1.23 -7.63
CA GLU A 99 -19.33 -1.57 -6.92
C GLU A 99 -19.04 -2.33 -5.62
N GLY A 100 -18.12 -3.29 -5.66
CA GLY A 100 -17.67 -4.01 -4.46
C GLY A 100 -17.07 -3.08 -3.41
N LEU A 101 -16.22 -2.14 -3.84
CA LEU A 101 -15.62 -1.14 -2.94
C LEU A 101 -16.70 -0.16 -2.40
N ALA A 102 -17.55 0.38 -3.26
CA ALA A 102 -18.57 1.37 -2.88
C ALA A 102 -19.59 0.81 -1.88
N THR A 103 -19.98 -0.46 -2.03
CA THR A 103 -20.91 -1.13 -1.12
C THR A 103 -20.27 -1.52 0.23
N THR A 104 -18.94 -1.70 0.26
CA THR A 104 -18.22 -2.07 1.48
C THR A 104 -17.76 -0.86 2.29
N PHE A 105 -17.27 0.19 1.64
CA PHE A 105 -16.65 1.37 2.27
C PHE A 105 -17.63 2.55 2.31
N THR A 106 -18.63 2.46 3.17
CA THR A 106 -19.77 3.39 3.22
C THR A 106 -19.60 4.57 4.18
N ASP A 107 -18.59 4.54 5.05
CA ASP A 107 -18.34 5.62 6.01
C ASP A 107 -17.79 6.88 5.31
N ALA A 108 -18.62 7.92 5.25
CA ALA A 108 -18.25 9.20 4.65
C ALA A 108 -17.13 9.93 5.39
N GLY A 109 -16.91 9.65 6.67
CA GLY A 109 -15.83 10.19 7.49
C GLY A 109 -14.50 9.45 7.33
N HIS A 110 -14.52 8.23 6.79
CA HIS A 110 -13.33 7.41 6.60
C HIS A 110 -13.32 6.72 5.23
N ARG A 111 -13.33 7.53 4.18
CA ARG A 111 -13.40 7.08 2.79
C ARG A 111 -12.14 6.32 2.38
N LEU A 112 -12.29 5.28 1.57
CA LEU A 112 -11.19 4.60 0.90
C LEU A 112 -10.75 5.41 -0.34
N PRO A 113 -9.48 5.86 -0.42
CA PRO A 113 -8.90 6.37 -1.66
C PRO A 113 -8.76 5.27 -2.71
N VAL A 114 -9.31 5.52 -3.89
CA VAL A 114 -9.27 4.61 -5.05
C VAL A 114 -8.63 5.34 -6.23
N LEU A 115 -7.63 4.71 -6.85
CA LEU A 115 -7.00 5.17 -8.07
C LEU A 115 -7.53 4.35 -9.26
N VAL A 116 -7.63 4.97 -10.43
CA VAL A 116 -7.95 4.24 -11.67
C VAL A 116 -6.68 3.57 -12.19
N GLU A 117 -6.77 2.29 -12.53
CA GLU A 117 -5.72 1.53 -13.21
C GLU A 117 -6.09 1.40 -14.69
N CYS A 118 -5.13 1.70 -15.58
CA CYS A 118 -5.32 1.77 -17.04
C CYS A 118 -4.49 0.70 -17.76
#